data_AF-A0A1Z5JWW5-F1
#
_entry.id   AF-A0A1Z5JWW5-F1
#
_cell.length_a   1.000
_cell.length_b   1.000
_cell.length_c   1.000
_cell.angle_alpha   90.00
_cell.angle_beta   90.00
_cell.angle_gamma   90.00
#
_symmetry.space_group_name_H-M   'P 1'
#
loop_
_entity.id
_entity.type
_entity.pdbx_description
1 polymer ?
#
loop_
_entity_poly.entity_id
_entity_poly.type
_entity_poly.pdbx_seq_one_letter_code
_entity_poly.pdbx_strand_id
1 'polypeptide(L)'
;MVTMSAPTNIAVIKYWGKADTHYNTPINSSLSVTLDQTELRAITTVAVSQKFTKDRFWLNGVEEDELLHSPRFRACLEGVQKLAQDHTDADGNLIYTKDDWKHLHLHISSYNTFPTAAGLASSAAGYAALVAALCQLYHAVETFPGEFSTIARQGSGSACRSLYGGIVAWRQGTPEQQWRDSKAEPVLTDWPELRALLLVVSDSKKDTSSTTGMQTSVQTSPLLQYRAQHIVPARMQAMEQACHARDFGTFAQLTMQDSNQFHATCLDTYPPIFYMNDISRQIVRIVTVYNAWAGELRAAYTFDAGPNAVIYCLEQHQQHLAALLCHYFPIPEGTLSCLDTSSVVLEESLLQACNETGRIPRMGDVQTMYATKPGPGPLVVTDICNLDPETGLNCYDPPSK
;
A
#
# COMPACT_ATOMS: atom_id res chain seq x y z
N MET A 1 1.54 -2.38 26.36
CA MET A 1 1.21 -1.48 25.24
C MET A 1 2.29 -1.66 24.19
N VAL A 2 1.93 -1.61 22.90
CA VAL A 2 2.87 -1.75 21.78
C VAL A 2 2.52 -0.73 20.71
N THR A 3 3.53 -0.04 20.14
CA THR A 3 3.37 0.77 18.94
C THR A 3 4.16 0.14 17.79
N MET A 4 3.49 -0.07 16.66
CA MET A 4 4.11 -0.51 15.41
C MET A 4 3.82 0.50 14.30
N SER A 5 4.77 0.66 13.39
CA SER A 5 4.51 1.22 12.06
C SER A 5 4.49 0.14 11.01
N ALA A 6 3.71 0.35 9.95
CA ALA A 6 3.76 -0.49 8.76
C ALA A 6 3.79 0.35 7.48
N PRO A 7 4.52 -0.11 6.45
CA PRO A 7 4.68 0.59 5.20
C PRO A 7 3.44 0.49 4.32
N THR A 8 3.27 1.49 3.45
CA THR A 8 2.45 1.35 2.24
C THR A 8 3.18 0.46 1.22
N ASN A 9 2.43 -0.31 0.44
CA ASN A 9 2.95 -1.01 -0.73
C ASN A 9 2.19 -0.59 -2.00
N ILE A 10 2.89 -0.59 -3.14
CA ILE A 10 2.31 -0.23 -4.44
C ILE A 10 2.42 -1.42 -5.38
N ALA A 11 1.27 -1.86 -5.91
CA ALA A 11 1.21 -3.02 -6.79
C ALA A 11 1.78 -2.71 -8.18
N VAL A 12 2.71 -3.54 -8.65
CA VAL A 12 3.20 -3.53 -10.04
C VAL A 12 2.52 -4.60 -10.88
N ILE A 13 2.02 -5.67 -10.24
CA ILE A 13 0.99 -6.57 -10.77
C ILE A 13 -0.25 -6.45 -9.90
N LYS A 14 -1.37 -6.01 -10.49
CA LYS A 14 -2.54 -5.53 -9.76
C LYS A 14 -3.42 -6.66 -9.22
N TYR A 15 -3.82 -6.50 -7.96
CA TYR A 15 -4.94 -7.21 -7.37
C TYR A 15 -6.24 -6.48 -7.70
N TRP A 16 -7.14 -7.14 -8.44
CA TRP A 16 -8.47 -6.62 -8.71
C TRP A 16 -9.48 -7.75 -8.90
N GLY A 17 -10.32 -7.96 -7.89
CA GLY A 17 -11.35 -8.99 -7.91
C GLY A 17 -11.10 -10.08 -6.85
N LYS A 18 -12.17 -10.50 -6.18
CA LYS A 18 -12.13 -11.50 -5.11
C LYS A 18 -12.66 -12.83 -5.61
N ALA A 19 -11.93 -13.90 -5.34
CA ALA A 19 -12.43 -15.26 -5.51
C ALA A 19 -13.37 -15.63 -4.37
N ASP A 20 -13.00 -15.25 -3.13
CA ASP A 20 -13.81 -15.46 -1.94
C ASP A 20 -13.88 -14.19 -1.09
N THR A 21 -15.08 -13.70 -0.82
CA THR A 21 -15.29 -12.47 -0.06
C THR A 21 -15.20 -12.67 1.46
N HIS A 22 -15.46 -13.89 1.95
CA HIS A 22 -15.35 -14.24 3.36
C HIS A 22 -13.88 -14.32 3.77
N TYR A 23 -13.06 -15.04 2.98
CA TYR A 23 -11.62 -15.16 3.23
C TYR A 23 -10.79 -14.01 2.65
N ASN A 24 -11.42 -13.12 1.86
CA ASN A 24 -10.78 -12.01 1.15
C ASN A 24 -9.64 -12.45 0.21
N THR A 25 -9.84 -13.54 -0.52
CA THR A 25 -8.84 -14.12 -1.43
C THR A 25 -9.05 -13.59 -2.85
N PRO A 26 -7.99 -13.48 -3.66
CA PRO A 26 -8.06 -12.80 -4.95
C PRO A 26 -8.38 -13.78 -6.08
N ILE A 27 -8.85 -13.28 -7.22
CA ILE A 27 -8.98 -14.09 -8.44
C ILE A 27 -7.65 -14.33 -9.16
N ASN A 28 -6.59 -13.60 -8.77
CA ASN A 28 -5.24 -13.72 -9.30
C ASN A 28 -4.19 -13.31 -8.26
N SER A 29 -2.98 -13.85 -8.36
CA SER A 29 -1.84 -13.37 -7.58
C SER A 29 -1.49 -11.92 -7.92
N SER A 30 -0.79 -11.22 -7.02
CA SER A 30 -0.35 -9.84 -7.23
C SER A 30 1.06 -9.64 -6.69
N LEU A 31 1.75 -8.58 -7.12
CA LEU A 31 3.12 -8.28 -6.71
C LEU A 31 3.29 -6.78 -6.51
N SER A 32 3.93 -6.38 -5.42
CA SER A 32 4.09 -4.98 -5.02
C SER A 32 5.49 -4.66 -4.53
N VAL A 33 5.86 -3.39 -4.62
CA VAL A 33 7.02 -2.83 -3.94
C VAL A 33 6.55 -2.20 -2.63
N THR A 34 7.12 -2.65 -1.51
CA THR A 34 6.96 -2.02 -0.20
C THR A 34 7.77 -0.74 -0.15
N LEU A 35 7.15 0.38 0.23
CA LEU A 35 7.80 1.70 0.26
C LEU A 35 8.48 1.96 1.60
N ASP A 36 9.49 2.83 1.57
CA ASP A 36 10.16 3.31 2.78
C ASP A 36 9.19 4.05 3.73
N GLN A 37 9.37 3.79 5.02
CA GLN A 37 8.47 4.25 6.07
C GLN A 37 8.77 5.66 6.59
N THR A 38 9.80 6.33 6.09
CA THR A 38 10.17 7.68 6.53
C THR A 38 8.98 8.65 6.41
N GLU A 39 8.25 8.59 5.29
CA GLU A 39 7.14 9.50 5.02
C GLU A 39 5.79 8.80 4.85
N LEU A 40 5.79 7.53 4.40
CA LEU A 40 4.58 6.83 3.95
C LEU A 40 4.32 5.58 4.80
N ARG A 41 3.76 5.78 6.00
CA ARG A 41 3.46 4.71 6.94
C ARG A 41 2.13 4.91 7.66
N ALA A 42 1.56 3.79 8.12
CA ALA A 42 0.57 3.78 9.18
C ALA A 42 1.27 3.53 10.51
N ILE A 43 0.82 4.17 11.58
CA ILE A 43 1.31 3.96 12.95
C ILE A 43 0.12 3.55 13.81
N THR A 44 0.22 2.42 14.48
CA THR A 44 -0.82 1.86 15.34
C THR A 44 -0.25 1.56 16.72
N THR A 45 -0.88 2.10 17.75
CA THR A 45 -0.64 1.77 19.16
C THR A 45 -1.79 0.91 19.67
N VAL A 46 -1.46 -0.24 20.27
CA VAL A 46 -2.41 -1.15 20.91
C VAL A 46 -2.08 -1.27 22.40
N ALA A 47 -3.10 -1.18 23.24
CA ALA A 47 -2.98 -1.31 24.68
C ALA A 47 -4.05 -2.26 25.23
N VAL A 48 -3.69 -2.90 26.34
CA VAL A 48 -4.56 -3.80 27.10
C VAL A 48 -4.39 -3.47 28.58
N SER A 49 -5.48 -3.51 29.34
CA SER A 49 -5.46 -3.25 30.78
C SER A 49 -6.69 -3.86 31.45
N GLN A 50 -6.51 -4.37 32.67
CA GLN A 50 -7.63 -4.81 33.52
C GLN A 50 -8.57 -3.66 33.90
N LYS A 51 -8.12 -2.40 33.77
CA LYS A 51 -8.95 -1.21 34.05
C LYS A 51 -9.85 -0.82 32.88
N PHE A 52 -9.59 -1.32 31.67
CA PHE A 52 -10.42 -1.02 30.51
C PHE A 52 -11.73 -1.80 30.64
N THR A 53 -12.85 -1.15 30.35
CA THR A 53 -14.20 -1.71 30.51
C THR A 53 -14.88 -2.09 29.19
N LYS A 54 -14.28 -1.70 28.06
CA LYS A 54 -14.73 -2.05 26.71
C LYS A 54 -13.59 -1.88 25.71
N ASP A 55 -13.71 -2.54 24.57
CA ASP A 55 -12.83 -2.29 23.44
C ASP A 55 -13.11 -0.89 22.85
N ARG A 56 -12.06 -0.18 22.43
CA ARG A 56 -12.16 1.14 21.79
C ARG A 56 -11.15 1.28 20.67
N PHE A 57 -11.55 1.91 19.59
CA PHE A 57 -10.70 2.14 18.43
C PHE A 57 -10.78 3.60 17.98
N TRP A 58 -9.63 4.22 17.76
CA TRP A 58 -9.50 5.55 17.18
C TRP A 58 -8.73 5.49 15.87
N LEU A 59 -9.23 6.17 14.85
CA LEU A 59 -8.56 6.38 13.56
C LEU A 59 -8.42 7.87 13.30
N ASN A 60 -7.18 8.33 13.15
CA ASN A 60 -6.84 9.75 12.95
C ASN A 60 -7.47 10.66 14.02
N GLY A 61 -7.47 10.22 15.28
CA GLY A 61 -7.98 10.97 16.43
C GLY A 61 -9.49 10.86 16.67
N VAL A 62 -10.25 10.27 15.74
CA VAL A 62 -11.70 10.08 15.87
C VAL A 62 -12.00 8.66 16.35
N GLU A 63 -12.89 8.52 17.34
CA GLU A 63 -13.34 7.20 17.81
C GLU A 63 -14.30 6.57 16.78
N GLU A 64 -14.03 5.33 16.39
CA GLU A 64 -14.68 4.63 15.27
C GLU A 64 -15.32 3.32 15.75
N ASP A 65 -16.43 3.44 16.48
CA ASP A 65 -17.16 2.30 17.08
C ASP A 65 -17.68 1.31 16.00
N GLU A 66 -18.17 1.82 14.86
CA GLU A 66 -18.64 0.98 13.76
C GLU A 66 -17.51 0.15 13.12
N LEU A 67 -16.31 0.72 12.98
CA LEU A 67 -15.17 0.01 12.40
C LEU A 67 -14.65 -1.09 13.32
N LEU A 68 -14.66 -0.85 14.64
CA LEU A 68 -14.29 -1.83 15.66
C LEU A 68 -15.12 -3.11 15.56
N HIS A 69 -16.41 -2.96 15.24
CA HIS A 69 -17.35 -4.07 15.08
C HIS A 69 -17.45 -4.61 13.65
N SER A 70 -16.69 -4.04 12.70
CA SER A 70 -16.72 -4.51 11.32
C SER A 70 -16.15 -5.94 11.19
N PRO A 71 -16.69 -6.78 10.29
CA PRO A 71 -16.21 -8.16 10.12
C PRO A 71 -14.71 -8.26 9.81
N ARG A 72 -14.18 -7.27 9.06
CA ARG A 72 -12.76 -7.21 8.67
C ARG A 72 -11.86 -6.94 9.88
N PHE A 73 -12.26 -6.00 10.74
CA PHE A 73 -11.51 -5.68 11.96
C PHE A 73 -11.53 -6.85 12.95
N ARG A 74 -12.72 -7.43 13.19
CA ARG A 74 -12.88 -8.59 14.06
C ARG A 74 -12.10 -9.80 13.59
N ALA A 75 -12.08 -10.08 12.28
CA ALA A 75 -11.28 -11.18 11.72
C ALA A 75 -9.78 -11.03 12.01
N CYS A 76 -9.23 -9.81 11.92
CA CYS A 76 -7.84 -9.55 12.29
C CYS A 76 -7.62 -9.75 13.80
N LEU A 77 -8.45 -9.10 14.63
CA LEU A 77 -8.30 -9.14 16.07
C LEU A 77 -8.39 -10.57 16.62
N GLU A 78 -9.47 -11.27 16.30
CA GLU A 78 -9.71 -12.64 16.75
C GLU A 78 -8.72 -13.63 16.14
N GLY A 79 -8.29 -13.38 14.90
CA GLY A 79 -7.27 -14.18 14.22
C GLY A 79 -5.95 -14.17 15.00
N VAL A 80 -5.45 -12.98 15.37
CA VAL A 80 -4.21 -12.88 16.16
C VAL A 80 -4.42 -13.36 17.60
N GLN A 81 -5.56 -13.03 18.23
CA GLN A 81 -5.83 -13.44 19.62
C GLN A 81 -5.85 -14.97 19.79
N LYS A 82 -6.29 -15.74 18.78
CA LYS A 82 -6.24 -17.22 18.81
C LYS A 82 -4.80 -17.77 18.89
N LEU A 83 -3.84 -17.00 18.39
CA LEU A 83 -2.42 -17.33 18.34
C LEU A 83 -1.64 -16.80 19.55
N ALA A 84 -2.32 -16.08 20.46
CA ALA A 84 -1.72 -15.50 21.65
C ALA A 84 -1.01 -16.55 22.51
N GLN A 85 0.08 -16.12 23.14
CA GLN A 85 0.86 -16.89 24.10
C GLN A 85 0.84 -16.21 25.47
N ASP A 86 1.42 -16.88 26.47
CA ASP A 86 1.64 -16.27 27.79
C ASP A 86 2.58 -15.07 27.67
N HIS A 87 2.32 -14.03 28.47
CA HIS A 87 3.19 -12.86 28.58
C HIS A 87 3.91 -12.86 29.92
N THR A 88 5.23 -12.82 29.86
CA THR A 88 6.11 -12.65 31.02
C THR A 88 6.82 -11.31 30.98
N ASP A 89 7.14 -10.74 32.14
CA ASP A 89 8.05 -9.59 32.24
C ASP A 89 9.51 -9.97 31.94
N ALA A 90 10.41 -8.99 32.02
CA ALA A 90 11.84 -9.19 31.78
C ALA A 90 12.53 -10.14 32.79
N ASP A 91 11.93 -10.32 33.98
CA ASP A 91 12.41 -11.21 35.03
C ASP A 91 11.78 -12.62 34.93
N GLY A 92 10.91 -12.84 33.93
CA GLY A 92 10.23 -14.10 33.70
C GLY A 92 8.96 -14.32 34.52
N ASN A 93 8.46 -13.29 35.21
CA ASN A 93 7.21 -13.40 35.96
C ASN A 93 6.02 -13.34 34.99
N LEU A 94 5.08 -14.27 35.17
CA LEU A 94 3.85 -14.32 34.38
C LEU A 94 2.97 -13.08 34.68
N ILE A 95 2.70 -12.29 33.65
CA ILE A 95 1.80 -11.13 33.70
C ILE A 95 0.39 -11.55 33.27
N TYR A 96 0.28 -12.25 32.12
CA TYR A 96 -0.98 -12.75 31.58
C TYR A 96 -0.78 -14.15 31.02
N THR A 97 -1.71 -15.05 31.32
CA THR A 97 -1.85 -16.32 30.60
C THR A 97 -2.49 -16.10 29.24
N LYS A 98 -2.34 -17.08 28.36
CA LYS A 98 -3.09 -17.15 27.10
C LYS A 98 -4.59 -16.99 27.27
N ASP A 99 -5.18 -17.51 28.35
CA ASP A 99 -6.62 -17.45 28.59
C ASP A 99 -7.07 -16.08 29.10
N ASP A 100 -6.22 -15.36 29.84
CA ASP A 100 -6.53 -14.01 30.34
C ASP A 100 -6.84 -13.03 29.22
N TRP A 101 -6.19 -13.18 28.05
CA TRP A 101 -6.42 -12.31 26.89
C TRP A 101 -7.88 -12.23 26.44
N LYS A 102 -8.69 -13.27 26.70
CA LYS A 102 -10.12 -13.32 26.32
C LYS A 102 -11.00 -12.44 27.21
N HIS A 103 -10.49 -12.06 28.38
CA HIS A 103 -11.22 -11.30 29.40
C HIS A 103 -10.76 -9.84 29.49
N LEU A 104 -9.76 -9.47 28.71
CA LEU A 104 -9.21 -8.12 28.68
C LEU A 104 -9.74 -7.34 27.49
N HIS A 105 -9.90 -6.03 27.70
CA HIS A 105 -10.32 -5.10 26.68
C HIS A 105 -9.12 -4.40 26.01
N LEU A 106 -9.29 -4.04 24.75
CA LEU A 106 -8.27 -3.35 23.96
C LEU A 106 -8.63 -1.89 23.69
N HIS A 107 -7.65 -1.01 23.86
CA HIS A 107 -7.68 0.33 23.30
C HIS A 107 -6.68 0.40 22.16
N ILE A 108 -7.10 0.90 21.00
CA ILE A 108 -6.32 0.90 19.76
C ILE A 108 -6.38 2.28 19.14
N SER A 109 -5.25 2.94 18.91
CA SER A 109 -5.19 4.20 18.17
C SER A 109 -4.27 4.09 16.96
N SER A 110 -4.79 4.45 15.80
CA SER A 110 -4.07 4.39 14.53
C SER A 110 -4.18 5.70 13.75
N TYR A 111 -3.12 6.07 13.04
CA TYR A 111 -3.15 7.15 12.05
C TYR A 111 -2.21 6.86 10.88
N ASN A 112 -2.36 7.61 9.79
CA ASN A 112 -1.46 7.58 8.64
C ASN A 112 -0.64 8.87 8.56
N THR A 113 0.63 8.79 8.17
CA THR A 113 1.49 9.96 7.96
C THR A 113 1.21 10.70 6.65
N PHE A 114 0.31 10.17 5.83
CA PHE A 114 -0.10 10.73 4.55
C PHE A 114 -1.62 10.94 4.52
N PRO A 115 -2.14 11.88 3.70
CA PRO A 115 -3.56 12.14 3.63
C PRO A 115 -4.35 10.87 3.28
N THR A 116 -5.32 10.51 4.12
CA THR A 116 -6.12 9.28 3.95
C THR A 116 -6.83 9.22 2.59
N ALA A 117 -7.15 10.38 2.02
CA ALA A 117 -7.83 10.51 0.74
C ALA A 117 -6.89 10.52 -0.49
N ALA A 118 -5.56 10.56 -0.30
CA ALA A 118 -4.58 10.48 -1.39
C ALA A 118 -4.50 9.10 -2.07
N GLY A 119 -5.42 8.17 -1.82
CA GLY A 119 -5.51 6.91 -2.58
C GLY A 119 -4.32 5.95 -2.44
N LEU A 120 -3.33 6.25 -1.59
CA LEU A 120 -2.07 5.51 -1.37
C LEU A 120 -2.26 4.24 -0.52
N ALA A 121 -3.27 3.43 -0.83
CA ALA A 121 -3.55 2.17 -0.13
C ALA A 121 -3.54 2.27 1.42
N SER A 122 -4.05 3.36 2.00
CA SER A 122 -4.06 3.62 3.45
C SER A 122 -4.59 2.44 4.30
N SER A 123 -5.64 1.76 3.83
CA SER A 123 -6.15 0.56 4.51
C SER A 123 -5.16 -0.60 4.57
N ALA A 124 -4.27 -0.77 3.58
CA ALA A 124 -3.30 -1.85 3.56
C ALA A 124 -2.25 -1.66 4.66
N ALA A 125 -1.65 -0.47 4.74
CA ALA A 125 -0.71 -0.11 5.78
C ALA A 125 -1.38 -0.17 7.17
N GLY A 126 -2.59 0.38 7.32
CA GLY A 126 -3.32 0.38 8.59
C GLY A 126 -3.60 -1.02 9.14
N TYR A 127 -4.11 -1.94 8.33
CA TYR A 127 -4.34 -3.33 8.77
C TYR A 127 -3.05 -4.11 9.01
N ALA A 128 -1.98 -3.82 8.25
CA ALA A 128 -0.66 -4.40 8.50
C ALA A 128 -0.07 -3.92 9.84
N ALA A 129 -0.17 -2.62 10.14
CA ALA A 129 0.26 -2.04 11.41
C ALA A 129 -0.54 -2.60 12.59
N LEU A 130 -1.87 -2.71 12.44
CA LEU A 130 -2.74 -3.34 13.42
C LEU A 130 -2.34 -4.78 13.71
N VAL A 131 -2.21 -5.62 12.67
CA VAL A 131 -1.83 -7.03 12.86
C VAL A 131 -0.44 -7.15 13.47
N ALA A 132 0.54 -6.39 12.99
CA ALA A 132 1.87 -6.38 13.58
C ALA A 132 1.86 -5.98 15.06
N ALA A 133 1.09 -4.95 15.43
CA ALA A 133 0.98 -4.49 16.80
C ALA A 133 0.28 -5.52 17.71
N LEU A 134 -0.79 -6.16 17.22
CA LEU A 134 -1.47 -7.23 17.92
C LEU A 134 -0.58 -8.46 18.11
N CYS A 135 0.19 -8.85 17.08
CA CYS A 135 1.10 -10.00 17.18
C CYS A 135 2.13 -9.79 18.29
N GLN A 136 2.70 -8.59 18.37
CA GLN A 136 3.63 -8.20 19.43
C GLN A 136 2.94 -8.11 20.80
N LEU A 137 1.75 -7.51 20.88
CA LEU A 137 1.01 -7.37 22.14
C LEU A 137 0.64 -8.74 22.75
N TYR A 138 0.18 -9.66 21.91
CA TYR A 138 -0.28 -10.98 22.31
C TYR A 138 0.84 -12.04 22.35
N HIS A 139 2.08 -11.65 22.06
CA HIS A 139 3.21 -12.59 21.91
C HIS A 139 2.86 -13.73 20.96
N ALA A 140 2.10 -13.42 19.91
CA ALA A 140 1.47 -14.41 19.06
C ALA A 140 2.52 -15.22 18.28
N VAL A 141 2.25 -16.51 18.06
CA VAL A 141 3.13 -17.42 17.31
C VAL A 141 2.34 -18.07 16.18
N GLU A 142 2.90 -18.04 14.98
CA GLU A 142 2.30 -18.71 13.82
C GLU A 142 2.28 -20.23 14.00
N THR A 143 1.17 -20.85 13.60
CA THR A 143 1.01 -22.30 13.50
C THR A 143 1.45 -22.84 12.13
N PHE A 144 1.54 -21.97 11.13
CA PHE A 144 2.11 -22.27 9.82
C PHE A 144 2.78 -21.03 9.22
N PRO A 145 3.81 -21.18 8.36
CA PRO A 145 4.54 -20.04 7.80
C PRO A 145 3.64 -19.08 7.02
N GLY A 146 3.59 -17.82 7.45
CA GLY A 146 2.85 -16.73 6.80
C GLY A 146 1.40 -16.57 7.27
N GLU A 147 1.00 -17.25 8.36
CA GLU A 147 -0.31 -17.13 8.98
C GLU A 147 -0.70 -15.68 9.30
N PHE A 148 0.22 -14.86 9.81
CA PHE A 148 -0.07 -13.44 10.08
C PHE A 148 -0.46 -12.68 8.81
N SER A 149 0.14 -13.03 7.66
CA SER A 149 -0.25 -12.45 6.38
C SER A 149 -1.65 -12.87 5.94
N THR A 150 -2.07 -14.11 6.24
CA THR A 150 -3.43 -14.57 5.98
C THR A 150 -4.47 -13.88 6.88
N ILE A 151 -4.07 -13.51 8.10
CA ILE A 151 -4.90 -12.72 9.02
C ILE A 151 -5.02 -11.29 8.49
N ALA A 152 -3.90 -10.62 8.17
CA ALA A 152 -3.90 -9.27 7.60
C ALA A 152 -4.71 -9.16 6.30
N ARG A 153 -4.65 -10.20 5.45
CA ARG A 153 -5.45 -10.31 4.22
C ARG A 153 -6.95 -10.16 4.49
N GLN A 154 -7.47 -10.78 5.55
CA GLN A 154 -8.90 -10.69 5.88
C GLN A 154 -9.31 -9.26 6.26
N GLY A 155 -8.42 -8.56 6.97
CA GLY A 155 -8.54 -7.15 7.27
C GLY A 155 -8.52 -6.27 6.04
N SER A 156 -7.54 -6.41 5.15
CA SER A 156 -7.51 -5.80 3.82
C SER A 156 -6.62 -6.63 2.90
N GLY A 157 -7.10 -7.03 1.72
CA GLY A 157 -6.43 -8.05 0.91
C GLY A 157 -4.94 -7.72 0.68
N SER A 158 -4.65 -6.49 0.25
CA SER A 158 -3.29 -6.01 0.01
C SER A 158 -2.47 -5.71 1.29
N ALA A 159 -3.06 -5.74 2.49
CA ALA A 159 -2.32 -5.58 3.74
C ALA A 159 -1.34 -6.72 3.99
N CYS A 160 -1.64 -7.93 3.49
CA CYS A 160 -0.73 -9.07 3.64
C CYS A 160 0.68 -8.77 3.08
N ARG A 161 0.76 -8.02 1.98
CA ARG A 161 2.05 -7.66 1.35
C ARG A 161 2.82 -6.61 2.16
N SER A 162 2.14 -5.77 2.93
CA SER A 162 2.78 -4.78 3.81
C SER A 162 3.39 -5.38 5.08
N LEU A 163 3.27 -6.70 5.32
CA LEU A 163 3.98 -7.37 6.41
C LEU A 163 5.45 -7.69 6.08
N TYR A 164 5.87 -7.48 4.84
CA TYR A 164 7.23 -7.76 4.38
C TYR A 164 7.83 -6.54 3.66
N GLY A 165 9.16 -6.44 3.69
CA GLY A 165 9.91 -5.41 2.97
C GLY A 165 10.30 -5.82 1.55
N GLY A 166 10.81 -4.85 0.78
CA GLY A 166 11.29 -5.08 -0.58
C GLY A 166 10.15 -5.30 -1.59
N ILE A 167 10.26 -6.34 -2.41
CA ILE A 167 9.28 -6.74 -3.41
C ILE A 167 8.56 -7.99 -2.93
N VAL A 168 7.23 -7.93 -2.85
CA VAL A 168 6.40 -8.91 -2.16
C VAL A 168 5.28 -9.38 -3.07
N ALA A 169 5.15 -10.69 -3.23
CA ALA A 169 4.01 -11.32 -3.91
C ALA A 169 2.90 -11.61 -2.90
N TRP A 170 1.64 -11.51 -3.33
CA TRP A 170 0.52 -12.19 -2.69
C TRP A 170 0.07 -13.30 -3.61
N ARG A 171 0.22 -14.54 -3.13
CA ARG A 171 -0.20 -15.75 -3.84
C ARG A 171 -1.72 -15.90 -3.80
N GLN A 172 -2.31 -16.28 -4.93
CA GLN A 172 -3.76 -16.46 -5.04
C GLN A 172 -4.30 -17.47 -4.02
N GLY A 173 -3.59 -18.57 -3.83
CA GLY A 173 -4.01 -19.70 -3.01
C GLY A 173 -5.22 -20.45 -3.58
N THR A 174 -5.71 -21.42 -2.82
CA THR A 174 -6.69 -22.39 -3.28
C THR A 174 -7.74 -22.72 -2.21
N PRO A 175 -9.01 -23.01 -2.61
CA PRO A 175 -10.03 -23.49 -1.67
C PRO A 175 -9.65 -24.80 -0.98
N GLU A 176 -8.91 -25.69 -1.65
CA GLU A 176 -8.51 -27.01 -1.14
C GLU A 176 -7.64 -26.90 0.11
N GLN A 177 -6.86 -25.83 0.24
CA GLN A 177 -6.05 -25.53 1.42
C GLN A 177 -6.76 -24.60 2.41
N GLN A 178 -8.08 -24.43 2.29
CA GLN A 178 -8.87 -23.47 3.07
C GLN A 178 -8.25 -22.06 3.01
N TRP A 179 -7.66 -21.72 1.86
CA TRP A 179 -6.99 -20.44 1.61
C TRP A 179 -5.78 -20.12 2.51
N ARG A 180 -5.19 -21.11 3.18
CA ARG A 180 -3.95 -20.93 3.99
C ARG A 180 -2.73 -20.64 3.11
N ASP A 181 -2.77 -21.05 1.85
CA ASP A 181 -1.78 -20.76 0.80
C ASP A 181 -2.00 -19.42 0.09
N SER A 182 -3.11 -18.71 0.35
CA SER A 182 -3.33 -17.35 -0.14
C SER A 182 -2.64 -16.33 0.77
N LYS A 183 -1.31 -16.30 0.72
CA LYS A 183 -0.44 -15.57 1.65
C LYS A 183 0.56 -14.68 0.92
N ALA A 184 1.18 -13.76 1.66
CA ALA A 184 2.24 -12.93 1.12
C ALA A 184 3.61 -13.59 1.27
N GLU A 185 4.48 -13.38 0.28
CA GLU A 185 5.81 -13.97 0.19
C GLU A 185 6.81 -12.95 -0.34
N PRO A 186 7.96 -12.72 0.34
CA PRO A 186 9.04 -11.89 -0.20
C PRO A 186 9.60 -12.52 -1.48
N VAL A 187 9.70 -11.72 -2.55
CA VAL A 187 10.32 -12.10 -3.83
C VAL A 187 11.75 -11.58 -3.88
N LEU A 188 11.97 -10.31 -3.52
CA LEU A 188 13.29 -9.70 -3.48
C LEU A 188 13.37 -8.78 -2.27
N THR A 189 14.34 -9.01 -1.39
CA THR A 189 14.50 -8.21 -0.17
C THR A 189 15.12 -6.84 -0.43
N ASP A 190 15.99 -6.73 -1.44
CA ASP A 190 16.70 -5.49 -1.73
C ASP A 190 16.96 -5.26 -3.24
N TRP A 191 16.66 -4.04 -3.68
CA TRP A 191 17.00 -3.45 -4.97
C TRP A 191 17.38 -1.99 -4.73
N PRO A 192 18.64 -1.73 -4.33
CA PRO A 192 19.03 -0.47 -3.70
C PRO A 192 18.98 0.72 -4.65
N GLU A 193 19.00 0.51 -5.96
CA GLU A 193 18.89 1.56 -6.98
C GLU A 193 17.43 1.90 -7.32
N LEU A 194 16.45 1.05 -7.00
CA LEU A 194 15.06 1.30 -7.36
C LEU A 194 14.53 2.50 -6.56
N ARG A 195 13.85 3.43 -7.24
CA ARG A 195 13.22 4.62 -6.66
C ARG A 195 11.77 4.71 -7.11
N ALA A 196 10.98 5.44 -6.33
CA ALA A 196 9.60 5.77 -6.69
C ALA A 196 9.35 7.27 -6.48
N LEU A 197 8.61 7.88 -7.40
CA LEU A 197 8.03 9.20 -7.29
C LEU A 197 6.51 9.04 -7.21
N LEU A 198 5.89 9.54 -6.14
CA LEU A 198 4.44 9.48 -5.96
C LEU A 198 3.84 10.87 -6.15
N LEU A 199 3.02 11.03 -7.18
CA LEU A 199 2.38 12.29 -7.53
C LEU A 199 0.94 12.26 -7.05
N VAL A 200 0.62 13.10 -6.05
CA VAL A 200 -0.74 13.25 -5.55
C VAL A 200 -1.47 14.24 -6.45
N VAL A 201 -2.21 13.72 -7.42
CA VAL A 201 -3.07 14.47 -8.34
C VAL A 201 -4.32 14.97 -7.64
N SER A 202 -4.89 14.15 -6.76
CA SER A 202 -6.05 14.51 -5.97
C SER A 202 -6.07 13.77 -4.63
N ASP A 203 -6.52 14.48 -3.62
CA ASP A 203 -6.91 13.99 -2.30
C ASP A 203 -8.45 13.99 -2.12
N SER A 204 -9.21 14.07 -3.22
CA SER A 204 -10.66 13.96 -3.16
C SER A 204 -11.10 12.52 -2.88
N LYS A 205 -12.27 12.38 -2.23
CA LYS A 205 -12.83 11.06 -1.94
C LYS A 205 -13.12 10.33 -3.25
N LYS A 206 -12.72 9.06 -3.34
CA LYS A 206 -12.99 8.20 -4.49
C LYS A 206 -14.50 8.10 -4.75
N ASP A 207 -14.91 8.24 -6.00
CA ASP A 207 -16.30 8.03 -6.41
C ASP A 207 -16.75 6.59 -6.16
N THR A 208 -15.93 5.61 -6.55
CA THR A 208 -16.19 4.17 -6.34
C THR A 208 -15.11 3.55 -5.46
N SER A 209 -15.52 2.99 -4.32
CA SER A 209 -14.61 2.27 -3.43
C SER A 209 -14.00 1.05 -4.12
N SER A 210 -12.76 0.70 -3.79
CA SER A 210 -12.10 -0.46 -4.40
C SER A 210 -12.86 -1.77 -4.16
N THR A 211 -13.47 -1.96 -2.98
CA THR A 211 -14.23 -3.18 -2.65
C THR A 211 -15.45 -3.33 -3.54
N THR A 212 -16.26 -2.27 -3.67
CA THR A 212 -17.45 -2.29 -4.52
C THR A 212 -17.04 -2.42 -5.99
N GLY A 213 -16.09 -1.60 -6.43
CA GLY A 213 -15.64 -1.57 -7.82
C GLY A 213 -15.13 -2.93 -8.31
N MET A 214 -14.27 -3.59 -7.52
CA MET A 214 -13.71 -4.88 -7.93
C MET A 214 -14.73 -6.01 -7.97
N GLN A 215 -15.75 -5.97 -7.09
CA GLN A 215 -16.83 -6.95 -7.12
C GLN A 215 -17.73 -6.74 -8.34
N THR A 216 -18.09 -5.50 -8.66
CA THR A 216 -18.82 -5.18 -9.90
C THR A 216 -18.02 -5.59 -11.13
N SER A 217 -16.71 -5.39 -11.13
CA SER A 217 -15.84 -5.83 -12.23
C SER A 217 -15.87 -7.35 -12.41
N VAL A 218 -15.78 -8.12 -11.32
CA VAL A 218 -15.88 -9.60 -11.37
C VAL A 218 -17.22 -10.04 -11.96
N GLN A 219 -18.30 -9.34 -11.66
CA GLN A 219 -19.65 -9.69 -12.10
C GLN A 219 -19.92 -9.30 -13.56
N THR A 220 -19.29 -8.25 -14.08
CA THR A 220 -19.72 -7.60 -15.32
C THR A 220 -18.65 -7.48 -16.41
N SER A 221 -17.36 -7.59 -16.06
CA SER A 221 -16.25 -7.47 -17.02
C SER A 221 -15.79 -8.86 -17.52
N PRO A 222 -16.12 -9.26 -18.76
CA PRO A 222 -15.53 -10.46 -19.35
C PRO A 222 -14.01 -10.33 -19.53
N LEU A 223 -13.48 -9.12 -19.73
CA LEU A 223 -12.03 -8.91 -19.87
C LEU A 223 -11.29 -9.19 -18.57
N LEU A 224 -11.91 -8.96 -17.41
CA LEU A 224 -11.30 -9.28 -16.11
C LEU A 224 -11.09 -10.78 -15.93
N GLN A 225 -12.05 -11.60 -16.34
CA GLN A 225 -11.93 -13.07 -16.25
C GLN A 225 -10.77 -13.56 -17.10
N TYR A 226 -10.67 -13.11 -18.35
CA TYR A 226 -9.57 -13.45 -19.25
C TYR A 226 -8.22 -12.98 -18.70
N ARG A 227 -8.16 -11.74 -18.18
CA ARG A 227 -6.96 -11.18 -17.54
C ARG A 227 -6.47 -12.08 -16.40
N ALA A 228 -7.35 -12.45 -15.47
CA ALA A 228 -7.00 -13.23 -14.29
C ALA A 228 -6.49 -14.63 -14.65
N GLN A 229 -7.14 -15.30 -15.63
CA GLN A 229 -6.82 -16.68 -16.00
C GLN A 229 -5.61 -16.81 -16.93
N HIS A 230 -5.41 -15.86 -17.85
CA HIS A 230 -4.45 -16.06 -18.95
C HIS A 230 -3.31 -15.03 -18.99
N ILE A 231 -3.49 -13.85 -18.39
CA ILE A 231 -2.48 -12.78 -18.49
C ILE A 231 -1.66 -12.69 -17.20
N VAL A 232 -2.32 -12.61 -16.05
CA VAL A 232 -1.64 -12.38 -14.77
C VAL A 232 -0.65 -13.51 -14.41
N PRO A 233 -0.95 -14.80 -14.60
CA PRO A 233 0.00 -15.87 -14.24
C PRO A 233 1.35 -15.73 -14.96
N ALA A 234 1.33 -15.46 -16.28
CA ALA A 234 2.54 -15.26 -17.07
C ALA A 234 3.27 -13.97 -16.67
N ARG A 235 2.53 -12.88 -16.38
CA ARG A 235 3.13 -11.63 -15.91
C ARG A 235 3.76 -11.74 -14.53
N MET A 236 3.17 -12.49 -13.60
CA MET A 236 3.77 -12.75 -12.30
C MET A 236 5.12 -13.44 -12.46
N GLN A 237 5.19 -14.50 -13.26
CA GLN A 237 6.44 -15.21 -13.54
C GLN A 237 7.50 -14.29 -14.16
N ALA A 238 7.15 -13.54 -15.21
CA ALA A 238 8.07 -12.63 -15.89
C ALA A 238 8.53 -11.48 -14.97
N MET A 239 7.62 -10.94 -14.14
CA MET A 239 7.94 -9.88 -13.19
C MET A 239 8.88 -10.38 -12.09
N GLU A 240 8.64 -11.55 -11.52
CA GLU A 240 9.53 -12.15 -10.51
C GLU A 240 10.94 -12.39 -11.09
N GLN A 241 11.03 -12.89 -12.32
CA GLN A 241 12.30 -13.03 -13.04
C GLN A 241 13.01 -11.68 -13.23
N ALA A 242 12.29 -10.66 -13.67
CA ALA A 242 12.83 -9.31 -13.84
C ALA A 242 13.33 -8.72 -12.51
N CYS A 243 12.59 -8.92 -11.42
CA CYS A 243 13.01 -8.52 -10.07
C CYS A 243 14.32 -9.22 -9.65
N HIS A 244 14.40 -10.53 -9.78
CA HIS A 244 15.62 -11.28 -9.41
C HIS A 244 16.84 -10.87 -10.24
N ALA A 245 16.63 -10.58 -11.52
CA ALA A 245 17.68 -10.11 -12.43
C ALA A 245 17.99 -8.60 -12.29
N ARG A 246 17.20 -7.85 -11.51
CA ARG A 246 17.20 -6.37 -11.48
C ARG A 246 17.08 -5.76 -12.88
N ASP A 247 16.32 -6.42 -13.75
CA ASP A 247 16.03 -5.96 -15.11
C ASP A 247 14.94 -4.90 -15.05
N PHE A 248 15.37 -3.64 -14.95
CA PHE A 248 14.47 -2.51 -14.92
C PHE A 248 13.64 -2.37 -16.21
N GLY A 249 14.18 -2.76 -17.37
CA GLY A 249 13.47 -2.67 -18.64
C GLY A 249 12.22 -3.55 -18.66
N THR A 250 12.37 -4.84 -18.34
CA THR A 250 11.23 -5.76 -18.24
C THR A 250 10.28 -5.37 -17.10
N PHE A 251 10.83 -5.01 -15.93
CA PHE A 251 10.03 -4.52 -14.80
C PHE A 251 9.17 -3.31 -15.19
N ALA A 252 9.75 -2.33 -15.89
CA ALA A 252 9.08 -1.11 -16.30
C ALA A 252 7.94 -1.39 -17.29
N GLN A 253 8.23 -2.19 -18.32
CA GLN A 253 7.26 -2.57 -19.33
C GLN A 253 6.05 -3.28 -18.71
N LEU A 254 6.29 -4.30 -17.89
CA LEU A 254 5.23 -5.08 -17.26
C LEU A 254 4.40 -4.23 -16.29
N THR A 255 5.04 -3.37 -15.50
CA THR A 255 4.36 -2.45 -14.56
C THR A 255 3.37 -1.53 -15.28
N MET A 256 3.79 -0.89 -16.37
CA MET A 256 2.93 0.01 -17.15
C MET A 256 1.80 -0.75 -17.85
N GLN A 257 2.11 -1.91 -18.47
CA GLN A 257 1.11 -2.74 -19.13
C GLN A 257 0.05 -3.29 -18.17
N ASP A 258 0.45 -3.66 -16.96
CA ASP A 258 -0.47 -4.20 -15.97
C ASP A 258 -1.35 -3.12 -15.33
N SER A 259 -0.79 -1.93 -15.08
CA SER A 259 -1.56 -0.75 -14.73
C SER A 259 -2.62 -0.43 -15.79
N ASN A 260 -2.23 -0.32 -17.06
CA ASN A 260 -3.15 -0.01 -18.15
C ASN A 260 -4.28 -1.05 -18.26
N GLN A 261 -3.94 -2.34 -18.18
CA GLN A 261 -4.93 -3.41 -18.33
C GLN A 261 -5.88 -3.48 -17.12
N PHE A 262 -5.41 -3.18 -15.91
CA PHE A 262 -6.29 -3.01 -14.75
C PHE A 262 -7.34 -1.91 -15.02
N HIS A 263 -6.93 -0.71 -15.44
CA HIS A 263 -7.87 0.36 -15.77
C HIS A 263 -8.76 0.04 -16.98
N ALA A 264 -8.28 -0.78 -17.93
CA ALA A 264 -9.12 -1.28 -19.01
C ALA A 264 -10.25 -2.20 -18.51
N THR A 265 -9.99 -3.07 -17.51
CA THR A 265 -11.05 -3.88 -16.90
C THR A 265 -12.04 -3.05 -16.08
N CYS A 266 -11.57 -1.96 -15.46
CA CYS A 266 -12.46 -0.97 -14.82
C CYS A 266 -13.37 -0.29 -15.86
N LEU A 267 -12.84 0.04 -17.04
CA LEU A 267 -13.62 0.62 -18.13
C LEU A 267 -14.63 -0.38 -18.74
N ASP A 268 -14.29 -1.66 -18.78
CA ASP A 268 -15.14 -2.76 -19.27
C ASP A 268 -16.23 -3.19 -18.27
N THR A 269 -16.14 -2.72 -17.02
CA THR A 269 -17.17 -2.95 -15.99
C THR A 269 -18.46 -2.19 -16.35
N TYR A 270 -19.62 -2.70 -15.93
CA TYR A 270 -20.90 -1.99 -16.11
C TYR A 270 -21.61 -1.70 -14.77
N PRO A 271 -21.90 -0.43 -14.44
CA PRO A 271 -21.43 0.80 -15.11
C PRO A 271 -19.89 0.95 -15.11
N PRO A 272 -19.30 1.68 -16.06
CA PRO A 272 -17.85 1.84 -16.17
C PRO A 272 -17.28 2.57 -14.96
N ILE A 273 -16.08 2.15 -14.54
CA ILE A 273 -15.34 2.74 -13.43
C ILE A 273 -14.19 3.56 -14.00
N PHE A 274 -14.13 4.84 -13.65
CA PHE A 274 -13.06 5.75 -14.04
C PHE A 274 -12.25 6.17 -12.81
N TYR A 275 -11.01 5.69 -12.73
CA TYR A 275 -10.07 6.11 -11.68
C TYR A 275 -9.05 7.13 -12.18
N MET A 276 -8.49 6.90 -13.37
CA MET A 276 -7.58 7.85 -14.02
C MET A 276 -8.36 9.04 -14.58
N ASN A 277 -7.86 10.25 -14.32
CA ASN A 277 -8.37 11.48 -14.91
C ASN A 277 -7.43 11.99 -16.02
N ASP A 278 -7.68 13.19 -16.52
CA ASP A 278 -6.85 13.77 -17.58
C ASP A 278 -5.43 14.05 -17.13
N ILE A 279 -5.21 14.43 -15.86
CA ILE A 279 -3.84 14.60 -15.32
C ILE A 279 -3.10 13.26 -15.30
N SER A 280 -3.74 12.18 -14.87
CA SER A 280 -3.17 10.82 -14.94
C SER A 280 -2.73 10.47 -16.36
N ARG A 281 -3.56 10.80 -17.37
CA ARG A 281 -3.25 10.54 -18.79
C ARG A 281 -2.10 11.41 -19.31
N GLN A 282 -1.97 12.65 -18.83
CA GLN A 282 -0.83 13.50 -19.18
C GLN A 282 0.48 12.98 -18.58
N ILE A 283 0.45 12.48 -17.35
CA ILE A 283 1.61 11.82 -16.73
C ILE A 283 2.05 10.61 -17.57
N VAL A 284 1.11 9.77 -18.03
CA VAL A 284 1.40 8.64 -18.93
C VAL A 284 2.11 9.10 -20.20
N ARG A 285 1.63 10.18 -20.84
CA ARG A 285 2.22 10.72 -22.07
C ARG A 285 3.65 11.22 -21.84
N ILE A 286 3.87 12.00 -20.78
CA ILE A 286 5.20 12.53 -20.44
C ILE A 286 6.19 11.40 -20.16
N VAL A 287 5.80 10.39 -19.35
CA VAL A 287 6.68 9.24 -19.06
C VAL A 287 6.98 8.44 -20.34
N THR A 288 6.00 8.28 -21.23
CA THR A 288 6.20 7.59 -22.51
C THR A 288 7.18 8.34 -23.41
N VAL A 289 7.03 9.66 -23.52
CA VAL A 289 7.96 10.52 -24.28
C VAL A 289 9.35 10.50 -23.66
N TYR A 290 9.46 10.57 -22.33
CA TYR A 290 10.73 10.53 -21.62
C TYR A 290 11.53 9.25 -21.94
N ASN A 291 10.88 8.09 -21.91
CA ASN A 291 11.49 6.83 -22.29
C ASN A 291 11.88 6.78 -23.78
N ALA A 292 11.01 7.27 -24.66
CA ALA A 292 11.27 7.28 -26.10
C ALA A 292 12.46 8.18 -26.46
N TRP A 293 12.52 9.38 -25.88
CA TRP A 293 13.62 10.33 -26.04
C TRP A 293 14.95 9.74 -25.54
N ALA A 294 14.91 9.04 -24.41
CA ALA A 294 16.09 8.39 -23.84
C ALA A 294 16.60 7.19 -24.66
N GLY A 295 15.76 6.61 -25.54
CA GLY A 295 16.06 5.38 -26.27
C GLY A 295 16.00 4.11 -25.41
N GLU A 296 15.57 4.22 -24.15
CA GLU A 296 15.46 3.11 -23.19
C GLU A 296 14.35 3.38 -22.16
N LEU A 297 13.88 2.33 -21.48
CA LEU A 297 12.91 2.47 -20.40
C LEU A 297 13.61 2.98 -19.13
N ARG A 298 13.51 4.28 -18.85
CA ARG A 298 14.05 4.93 -17.63
C ARG A 298 13.02 5.13 -16.53
N ALA A 299 11.74 5.09 -16.87
CA ALA A 299 10.63 5.34 -15.97
C ALA A 299 9.44 4.41 -16.24
N ALA A 300 8.72 4.03 -15.19
CA ALA A 300 7.55 3.14 -15.27
C ALA A 300 6.41 3.68 -14.40
N TYR A 301 5.34 4.13 -15.03
CA TYR A 301 4.16 4.59 -14.30
C TYR A 301 3.28 3.42 -13.86
N THR A 302 2.55 3.61 -12.76
CA THR A 302 1.48 2.74 -12.32
C THR A 302 0.43 3.52 -11.55
N PHE A 303 -0.83 3.11 -11.68
CA PHE A 303 -1.98 3.76 -11.06
C PHE A 303 -2.84 2.71 -10.35
N ASP A 304 -3.19 2.96 -9.10
CA ASP A 304 -4.15 2.15 -8.35
C ASP A 304 -5.58 2.66 -8.57
N ALA A 305 -6.50 2.38 -7.64
CA ALA A 305 -7.88 2.84 -7.67
C ALA A 305 -8.01 4.34 -7.34
N GLY A 306 -7.45 5.20 -8.18
CA GLY A 306 -7.48 6.66 -8.09
C GLY A 306 -6.58 7.32 -9.14
N PRO A 307 -6.55 8.67 -9.21
CA PRO A 307 -5.81 9.39 -10.23
C PRO A 307 -4.31 9.56 -9.94
N ASN A 308 -3.88 9.22 -8.73
CA ASN A 308 -2.51 9.44 -8.26
C ASN A 308 -1.54 8.48 -8.95
N ALA A 309 -0.42 9.02 -9.40
CA ALA A 309 0.59 8.27 -10.13
C ALA A 309 1.70 7.83 -9.19
N VAL A 310 2.17 6.60 -9.38
CA VAL A 310 3.47 6.17 -8.86
C VAL A 310 4.37 5.88 -10.05
N ILE A 311 5.56 6.48 -10.07
CA ILE A 311 6.50 6.33 -11.16
C ILE A 311 7.79 5.74 -10.61
N TYR A 312 8.11 4.52 -11.02
CA TYR A 312 9.37 3.87 -10.70
C TYR A 312 10.47 4.31 -11.66
N CYS A 313 11.68 4.45 -11.15
CA CYS A 313 12.90 4.69 -11.92
C CYS A 313 14.11 4.13 -11.17
N LEU A 314 15.28 4.13 -11.79
CA LEU A 314 16.54 3.92 -11.07
C LEU A 314 17.05 5.24 -10.49
N GLU A 315 17.82 5.16 -9.40
CA GLU A 315 18.36 6.30 -8.64
C GLU A 315 18.99 7.36 -9.53
N GLN A 316 19.83 6.94 -10.48
CA GLN A 316 20.50 7.83 -11.43
C GLN A 316 19.55 8.69 -12.30
N HIS A 317 18.28 8.31 -12.40
CA HIS A 317 17.27 9.03 -13.18
C HIS A 317 16.26 9.79 -12.31
N GLN A 318 16.25 9.59 -10.99
CA GLN A 318 15.18 10.09 -10.12
C GLN A 318 15.12 11.62 -10.09
N GLN A 319 16.25 12.29 -9.87
CA GLN A 319 16.32 13.76 -9.85
C GLN A 319 15.92 14.37 -11.19
N HIS A 320 16.42 13.79 -12.30
CA HIS A 320 16.12 14.27 -13.64
C HIS A 320 14.63 14.12 -13.99
N LEU A 321 14.05 12.97 -13.68
CA LEU A 321 12.63 12.70 -13.87
C LEU A 321 11.76 13.60 -12.99
N ALA A 322 12.13 13.81 -11.72
CA ALA A 322 11.43 14.71 -10.81
C ALA A 322 11.43 16.15 -11.35
N ALA A 323 12.57 16.64 -11.85
CA ALA A 323 12.66 17.97 -12.45
C ALA A 323 11.74 18.11 -13.68
N LEU A 324 11.71 17.11 -14.57
CA LEU A 324 10.81 17.09 -15.72
C LEU A 324 9.33 17.13 -15.29
N LEU A 325 8.97 16.34 -14.28
CA LEU A 325 7.60 16.30 -13.77
C LEU A 325 7.22 17.62 -13.10
N CYS A 326 8.11 18.23 -12.31
CA CYS A 326 7.88 19.58 -11.74
C CYS A 326 7.74 20.65 -12.82
N HIS A 327 8.44 20.52 -13.96
CA HIS A 327 8.29 21.46 -15.08
C HIS A 327 6.87 21.43 -15.66
N TYR A 328 6.29 20.24 -15.85
CA TYR A 328 4.94 20.08 -16.45
C TYR A 328 3.79 20.02 -15.43
N PHE A 329 4.11 19.79 -14.16
CA PHE A 329 3.19 19.76 -13.02
C PHE A 329 3.81 20.56 -11.87
N PRO A 330 3.89 21.90 -12.00
CA PRO A 330 4.48 22.72 -10.97
C PRO A 330 3.73 22.53 -9.65
N ILE A 331 4.46 22.11 -8.63
CA ILE A 331 3.94 21.86 -7.28
C ILE A 331 4.22 23.08 -6.38
N PRO A 332 3.39 23.34 -5.37
CA PRO A 332 3.65 24.41 -4.40
C PRO A 332 5.00 24.23 -3.69
N GLU A 333 5.65 25.34 -3.34
CA GLU A 333 6.95 25.32 -2.65
C GLU A 333 6.85 24.54 -1.33
N GLY A 334 7.87 23.72 -1.02
CA GLY A 334 7.91 22.89 0.19
C GLY A 334 7.10 21.60 0.14
N THR A 335 6.49 21.25 -1.00
CA THR A 335 5.70 20.01 -1.16
C THR A 335 6.39 18.93 -2.00
N LEU A 336 7.64 19.15 -2.41
CA LEU A 336 8.52 18.08 -2.91
C LEU A 336 9.28 17.50 -1.73
N SER A 337 9.05 16.24 -1.40
CA SER A 337 9.82 15.61 -0.33
C SER A 337 11.21 15.20 -0.80
N CYS A 338 12.21 15.55 0.02
CA CYS A 338 13.55 14.95 0.03
C CYS A 338 14.32 14.92 -1.32
N LEU A 339 13.94 15.77 -2.29
CA LEU A 339 14.63 15.92 -3.58
C LEU A 339 14.75 17.41 -3.94
N ASP A 340 15.98 17.86 -4.19
CA ASP A 340 16.22 19.15 -4.81
C ASP A 340 16.32 18.97 -6.34
N THR A 341 15.42 19.65 -7.07
CA THR A 341 15.39 19.66 -8.54
C THR A 341 15.81 20.99 -9.13
N SER A 342 16.15 21.98 -8.30
CA SER A 342 16.40 23.37 -8.74
C SER A 342 17.64 23.53 -9.62
N SER A 343 18.62 22.66 -9.45
CA SER A 343 19.88 22.66 -10.19
C SER A 343 19.86 21.79 -11.47
N VAL A 344 18.78 21.05 -11.71
CA VAL A 344 18.67 20.14 -12.84
C VAL A 344 18.36 20.92 -14.12
N VAL A 345 19.21 20.77 -15.13
CA VAL A 345 18.99 21.33 -16.47
C VAL A 345 18.29 20.28 -17.32
N LEU A 346 17.11 20.61 -17.84
CA LEU A 346 16.37 19.77 -18.78
C LEU A 346 16.80 20.09 -20.21
N GLU A 347 17.06 19.05 -21.02
CA GLU A 347 17.49 19.21 -22.40
C GLU A 347 16.37 19.80 -23.27
N GLU A 348 16.73 20.74 -24.14
CA GLU A 348 15.78 21.39 -25.07
C GLU A 348 15.07 20.36 -25.96
N SER A 349 15.79 19.32 -26.41
CA SER A 349 15.22 18.24 -27.23
C SER A 349 14.18 17.42 -26.48
N LEU A 350 14.35 17.21 -25.16
CA LEU A 350 13.37 16.55 -24.31
C LEU A 350 12.13 17.43 -24.12
N LEU A 351 12.33 18.71 -23.82
CA LEU A 351 11.24 19.68 -23.67
C LEU A 351 10.43 19.81 -24.96
N GLN A 352 11.10 19.88 -26.12
CA GLN A 352 10.45 19.92 -27.41
C GLN A 352 9.57 18.67 -27.62
N ALA A 353 10.10 17.47 -27.37
CA ALA A 353 9.34 16.22 -27.49
C ALA A 353 8.14 16.17 -26.53
N CYS A 354 8.30 16.64 -25.29
CA CYS A 354 7.21 16.68 -24.32
C CYS A 354 6.16 17.74 -24.67
N ASN A 355 6.53 18.87 -25.27
CA ASN A 355 5.60 19.92 -25.70
C ASN A 355 4.64 19.44 -26.80
N GLU A 356 5.04 18.48 -27.62
CA GLU A 356 4.17 17.84 -28.63
C GLU A 356 2.99 17.08 -28.00
N THR A 357 3.06 16.75 -26.70
CA THR A 357 1.92 16.15 -25.96
C THR A 357 0.78 17.14 -25.69
N GLY A 358 1.02 18.44 -25.92
CA GLY A 358 0.05 19.53 -25.73
C GLY A 358 -0.18 19.92 -24.26
N ARG A 359 0.71 19.52 -23.34
CA ARG A 359 0.59 19.84 -21.91
C ARG A 359 1.10 21.25 -21.63
N ILE A 360 0.18 22.14 -21.24
CA ILE A 360 0.51 23.44 -20.64
C ILE A 360 0.71 23.24 -19.14
N PRO A 361 1.86 23.61 -18.55
CA PRO A 361 2.09 23.51 -17.11
C PRO A 361 1.06 24.30 -16.31
N ARG A 362 0.48 23.67 -15.28
CA ARG A 362 -0.50 24.31 -14.40
C ARG A 362 -0.27 23.88 -12.96
N MET A 363 -0.18 24.87 -12.08
CA MET A 363 0.08 24.65 -10.66
C MET A 363 -1.15 24.07 -9.96
N GLY A 364 -0.91 23.09 -9.08
CA GLY A 364 -1.97 22.44 -8.29
C GLY A 364 -2.66 21.26 -8.98
N ASP A 365 -2.36 20.97 -10.26
CA ASP A 365 -2.78 19.72 -10.92
C ASP A 365 -2.15 18.49 -10.23
N VAL A 366 -0.96 18.68 -9.67
CA VAL A 366 -0.33 17.80 -8.68
C VAL A 366 -0.15 18.63 -7.42
N GLN A 367 -0.65 18.13 -6.30
CA GLN A 367 -0.65 18.82 -5.01
C GLN A 367 0.66 18.65 -4.25
N THR A 368 1.24 17.45 -4.31
CA THR A 368 2.49 17.08 -3.65
C THR A 368 3.17 15.94 -4.40
N MET A 369 4.50 15.86 -4.28
CA MET A 369 5.29 14.77 -4.83
C MET A 369 6.19 14.17 -3.75
N TYR A 370 6.05 12.87 -3.52
CA TYR A 370 6.91 12.14 -2.59
C TYR A 370 8.02 11.41 -3.33
N ALA A 371 9.25 11.58 -2.88
CA ALA A 371 10.41 10.83 -3.34
C ALA A 371 10.74 9.71 -2.35
N THR A 372 10.70 8.45 -2.81
CA THR A 372 10.94 7.32 -1.92
C THR A 372 11.67 6.18 -2.65
N LYS A 373 11.85 5.07 -1.94
CA LYS A 373 12.56 3.86 -2.36
C LYS A 373 11.90 2.62 -1.74
N PRO A 374 12.28 1.41 -2.16
CA PRO A 374 11.90 0.19 -1.45
C PRO A 374 12.31 0.26 0.03
N GLY A 375 11.44 -0.23 0.91
CA GLY A 375 11.60 -0.14 2.35
C GLY A 375 11.40 -1.47 3.09
N PRO A 376 11.68 -1.49 4.40
CA PRO A 376 11.44 -2.65 5.25
C PRO A 376 9.95 -2.85 5.51
N GLY A 377 9.60 -4.06 5.98
CA GLY A 377 8.28 -4.38 6.54
C GLY A 377 8.02 -3.67 7.88
N PRO A 378 6.99 -4.08 8.65
CA PRO A 378 6.61 -3.38 9.88
C PRO A 378 7.75 -3.23 10.89
N LEU A 379 7.77 -2.09 11.59
CA LEU A 379 8.80 -1.73 12.56
C LEU A 379 8.18 -1.41 13.93
N VAL A 380 8.92 -1.73 15.00
CA VAL A 380 8.59 -1.25 16.35
C VAL A 380 8.91 0.25 16.41
N VAL A 381 8.00 1.04 16.99
CA VAL A 381 8.19 2.49 17.17
C VAL A 381 8.24 2.79 18.66
N THR A 382 9.33 3.39 19.12
CA THR A 382 9.58 3.63 20.55
C THR A 382 9.42 5.09 20.96
N ASP A 383 9.47 6.01 20.00
CA ASP A 383 9.42 7.46 20.18
C ASP A 383 8.01 8.06 19.95
N ILE A 384 7.07 7.26 19.42
CA ILE A 384 5.69 7.66 19.17
C ILE A 384 4.75 6.74 19.95
N CYS A 385 3.79 7.33 20.65
CA CYS A 385 2.74 6.62 21.34
C CYS A 385 1.42 7.38 21.20
N ASN A 386 0.43 6.76 20.55
CA ASN A 386 -0.84 7.39 20.26
C ASN A 386 -1.87 7.24 21.38
N LEU A 387 -1.52 6.46 22.41
CA LEU A 387 -2.31 6.27 23.61
C LEU A 387 -1.53 6.82 24.79
N ASP A 388 -2.20 7.54 25.68
CA ASP A 388 -1.62 8.01 26.93
C ASP A 388 -1.24 6.79 27.81
N PRO A 389 0.01 6.68 28.30
CA PRO A 389 0.47 5.52 29.05
C PRO A 389 -0.28 5.23 30.36
N GLU A 390 -0.89 6.25 30.98
CA GLU A 390 -1.58 6.11 32.26
C GLU A 390 -3.05 5.72 32.09
N THR A 391 -3.73 6.37 31.14
CA THR A 391 -5.17 6.24 30.91
C THR A 391 -5.51 5.25 29.80
N GLY A 392 -4.58 5.01 28.87
CA GLY A 392 -4.79 4.22 27.66
C GLY A 392 -5.74 4.87 26.65
N LEU A 393 -6.01 6.18 26.77
CA LEU A 393 -6.90 6.90 25.86
C LEU A 393 -6.11 7.56 24.73
N ASN A 394 -6.78 7.82 23.60
CA ASN A 394 -6.15 8.48 22.46
C ASN A 394 -5.56 9.85 22.85
N CYS A 395 -4.27 10.02 22.58
CA CYS A 395 -3.55 11.29 22.70
C CYS A 395 -3.04 11.80 21.34
N TYR A 396 -3.30 11.08 20.25
CA TYR A 396 -2.99 11.57 18.91
C TYR A 396 -3.91 12.74 18.56
N ASP A 397 -3.29 13.90 18.33
CA ASP A 397 -3.92 15.11 17.81
C ASP A 397 -3.54 15.28 16.33
N PRO A 398 -4.50 15.17 15.39
CA PRO A 398 -4.19 15.35 13.98
C PRO A 398 -3.72 16.78 13.69
N PRO A 399 -2.72 16.98 12.80
CA PRO A 399 -2.29 18.32 12.43
C PRO A 399 -3.48 19.12 11.88
N SER A 400 -3.58 20.39 12.29
CA SER A 400 -4.63 21.31 11.80
C SER A 400 -4.51 21.44 10.27
N LYS A 401 -5.61 21.14 9.57
CA LYS A 401 -5.71 21.21 8.10
C LYS A 401 -5.58 22.62 7.56
#